data_AF-A0A7Y3JJX2-F1
#
_entry.id   AF-A0A7Y3JJX2-F1
#
_cell.length_a   1.000
_cell.length_b   1.000
_cell.length_c   1.000
_cell.angle_alpha   90.00
_cell.angle_beta   90.00
_cell.angle_gamma   90.00
#
_symmetry.space_group_name_H-M   'P 1'
#
loop_
_entity.id
_entity.type
_entity.pdbx_description
1 polymer ?
#
loop_
_entity_poly.entity_id
_entity_poly.type
_entity_poly.pdbx_seq_one_letter_code
_entity_poly.pdbx_strand_id
1 'polypeptide(L)'
;MKSMIVSMMVAAGLMVAGSAMAGDFNTGACKACHAVGKDVVGPDWRTVAEKYGDAKTLAGVFKSGFKVEDRRVAQSNEKFKKQAALMTSQYNNLIKGHEDEAAAALFAAVKAGKI
;
A
#
# COMPACT_ATOMS: atom_id res chain seq x y z
N MET A 1 -8.77 -20.59 -27.76
CA MET A 1 -7.38 -20.37 -28.21
C MET A 1 -7.31 -18.91 -28.65
N LYS A 2 -6.79 -18.01 -27.82
CA LYS A 2 -5.38 -17.59 -27.69
C LYS A 2 -5.09 -16.34 -28.53
N SER A 3 -5.28 -15.18 -27.91
CA SER A 3 -4.65 -13.89 -28.25
C SER A 3 -4.23 -13.32 -26.88
N MET A 4 -2.99 -13.38 -26.39
CA MET A 4 -1.71 -13.00 -27.01
C MET A 4 -1.80 -11.64 -27.69
N ILE A 5 -2.04 -10.60 -26.88
CA ILE A 5 -1.59 -9.25 -27.21
C ILE A 5 -0.61 -8.84 -26.11
N VAL A 6 0.65 -9.03 -26.47
CA VAL A 6 1.82 -8.37 -25.91
C VAL A 6 1.56 -6.87 -25.94
N SER A 7 1.64 -6.21 -24.79
CA SER A 7 1.98 -4.78 -24.74
C SER A 7 3.07 -4.61 -23.70
N MET A 8 4.29 -4.89 -24.18
CA MET A 8 5.53 -4.56 -23.52
C MET A 8 5.75 -3.05 -23.71
N MET A 9 5.25 -2.24 -22.78
CA MET A 9 5.76 -0.88 -22.61
C MET A 9 6.96 -0.92 -21.67
N VAL A 10 8.13 -1.02 -22.29
CA VAL A 10 9.38 -0.54 -21.68
C VAL A 10 9.24 0.96 -21.50
N ALA A 11 8.94 1.39 -20.28
CA ALA A 11 9.37 2.69 -19.80
C ALA A 11 10.67 2.46 -19.02
N ALA A 12 11.79 2.47 -19.75
CA ALA A 12 13.09 2.77 -19.17
C ALA A 12 13.07 4.24 -18.70
N GLY A 13 12.44 4.47 -17.56
CA GLY A 13 12.56 5.68 -16.78
C GLY A 13 13.50 5.38 -15.61
N LEU A 14 14.80 5.41 -15.88
CA LEU A 14 15.80 5.54 -14.82
C LEU A 14 15.62 6.95 -14.23
N MET A 15 14.63 7.12 -13.36
CA MET A 15 14.56 8.26 -12.46
C MET A 15 15.15 7.82 -11.14
N VAL A 16 16.35 8.34 -10.89
CA VAL A 16 16.96 8.39 -9.57
C VAL A 16 15.92 8.91 -8.58
N ALA A 17 15.44 8.04 -7.70
CA ALA A 17 14.87 8.39 -6.41
C ALA A 17 15.52 7.53 -5.32
N GLY A 18 16.84 7.38 -5.43
CA GLY A 18 17.67 6.83 -4.36
C GLY A 18 18.25 7.98 -3.57
N SER A 19 17.44 8.63 -2.73
CA SER A 19 17.87 9.48 -1.61
C SER A 19 16.64 9.90 -0.81
N ALA A 20 16.52 9.33 0.39
CA ALA A 20 15.86 9.86 1.58
C ALA A 20 14.90 11.05 1.40
N MET A 21 13.62 10.81 1.68
CA MET A 21 12.95 11.70 2.62
C MET A 21 12.49 10.85 3.80
N ALA A 22 13.29 10.89 4.86
CA ALA A 22 12.80 10.71 6.21
C ALA A 22 11.85 11.89 6.52
N GLY A 23 10.70 11.92 5.85
CA GLY A 23 9.52 12.51 6.42
C GLY A 23 8.96 11.44 7.32
N ASP A 24 8.89 11.70 8.64
CA ASP A 24 8.16 10.83 9.56
C ASP A 24 6.67 10.87 9.15
N PHE A 25 6.30 10.06 8.16
CA PHE A 25 4.90 9.84 7.87
C PHE A 25 4.27 9.30 9.14
N ASN A 26 3.37 10.09 9.71
CA ASN A 26 2.81 9.79 11.02
C ASN A 26 1.82 8.62 10.89
N THR A 27 2.27 7.44 11.31
CA THR A 27 1.45 6.22 11.34
C THR A 27 0.49 6.17 12.54
N GLY A 28 0.47 7.18 13.40
CA GLY A 28 -0.32 7.23 14.63
C GLY A 28 -1.81 6.99 14.39
N ALA A 29 -2.40 7.63 13.38
CA ALA A 29 -3.80 7.41 13.00
C ALA A 29 -4.04 5.97 12.48
N CYS A 30 -3.03 5.37 11.84
CA CYS A 30 -3.13 4.01 11.30
C CYS A 30 -3.21 2.95 12.40
N LYS A 31 -2.61 3.19 13.58
CA LYS A 31 -2.63 2.27 14.74
C LYS A 31 -4.03 1.96 15.24
N ALA A 32 -4.99 2.85 15.02
CA ALA A 32 -6.39 2.63 15.40
C ALA A 32 -7.04 1.49 14.60
N CYS A 33 -6.57 1.29 13.37
CA CYS A 33 -7.19 0.36 12.42
C CYS A 33 -6.25 -0.74 11.94
N HIS A 34 -4.97 -0.71 12.29
CA HIS A 34 -3.98 -1.69 11.85
C HIS A 34 -3.05 -2.09 12.98
N ALA A 35 -2.44 -3.26 12.84
CA ALA A 35 -1.39 -3.76 13.71
C ALA A 35 -0.33 -4.50 12.89
N VAL A 36 0.78 -4.83 13.54
CA VAL A 36 1.78 -5.77 13.02
C VAL A 36 1.60 -7.10 13.75
N GLY A 37 1.27 -8.16 13.02
CA GLY A 37 1.08 -9.52 13.54
C GLY A 37 -0.36 -9.94 13.83
N LYS A 38 -1.37 -9.12 13.54
CA LYS A 38 -2.79 -9.49 13.60
C LYS A 38 -3.68 -8.57 12.79
N ASP A 39 -4.78 -9.12 12.29
CA ASP A 39 -5.88 -8.35 11.73
C ASP A 39 -6.68 -7.67 12.85
N VAL A 40 -7.11 -6.43 12.62
CA VAL A 40 -8.00 -5.69 13.53
C VAL A 40 -9.20 -5.14 12.73
N VAL A 41 -9.38 -3.82 12.65
CA VAL A 41 -10.34 -3.19 11.73
C VAL A 41 -9.90 -3.40 10.28
N GLY A 42 -8.65 -3.08 9.98
CA GLY A 42 -7.97 -3.37 8.72
C GLY A 42 -7.01 -4.56 8.83
N PRO A 43 -6.39 -4.95 7.71
CA PRO A 43 -5.46 -6.08 7.65
C PRO A 43 -4.18 -5.85 8.46
N ASP A 44 -3.60 -6.94 8.94
CA ASP A 44 -2.22 -6.99 9.42
C ASP A 44 -1.28 -6.38 8.37
N TRP A 45 -0.41 -5.47 8.81
CA TRP A 45 0.61 -4.89 7.95
C TRP A 45 1.64 -5.90 7.43
N ARG A 46 1.85 -7.04 8.11
CA ARG A 46 2.65 -8.14 7.56
C ARG A 46 1.99 -8.72 6.32
N THR A 47 0.70 -9.02 6.37
CA THR A 47 -0.08 -9.47 5.21
C THR A 47 -0.05 -8.45 4.08
N VAL A 48 -0.14 -7.16 4.39
CA VAL A 48 0.02 -6.09 3.39
C VAL A 48 1.41 -6.15 2.75
N ALA A 49 2.47 -6.16 3.57
CA ALA A 49 3.84 -6.23 3.08
C ALA A 49 4.09 -7.47 2.21
N GLU A 50 3.59 -8.65 2.60
CA GLU A 50 3.70 -9.89 1.83
C GLU A 50 2.99 -9.81 0.47
N LYS A 51 1.79 -9.23 0.42
CA LYS A 51 1.00 -9.13 -0.84
C LYS A 51 1.56 -8.12 -1.82
N TYR A 52 2.28 -7.10 -1.34
CA TYR A 52 2.89 -6.09 -2.20
C TYR A 52 4.39 -6.32 -2.43
N GLY A 53 5.06 -7.10 -1.60
CA GLY A 53 6.48 -7.47 -1.74
C GLY A 53 7.43 -6.37 -1.27
N ASP A 54 7.24 -5.13 -1.76
CA ASP A 54 8.08 -3.99 -1.40
C ASP A 54 7.30 -2.66 -1.35
N ALA A 55 7.91 -1.64 -0.74
CA ALA A 55 7.32 -0.32 -0.59
C ALA A 55 7.07 0.37 -1.93
N LYS A 56 7.94 0.15 -2.93
CA LYS A 56 7.82 0.75 -4.26
C LYS A 56 6.55 0.26 -4.98
N THR A 57 6.25 -1.03 -4.86
CA THR A 57 5.07 -1.67 -5.44
C THR A 57 3.81 -1.14 -4.78
N LEU A 58 3.80 -1.03 -3.45
CA LEU A 58 2.66 -0.45 -2.73
C LEU A 58 2.45 1.03 -3.06
N ALA A 59 3.53 1.83 -3.08
CA ALA A 59 3.47 3.23 -3.47
C ALA A 59 2.95 3.41 -4.89
N GLY A 60 3.29 2.51 -5.82
CA GLY A 60 2.73 2.50 -7.17
C GLY A 60 1.21 2.35 -7.19
N VAL A 61 0.64 1.51 -6.32
CA VAL A 61 -0.82 1.35 -6.19
C VAL A 61 -1.47 2.56 -5.52
N PHE A 62 -0.79 3.20 -4.56
CA PHE A 62 -1.28 4.47 -4.01
C PHE A 62 -1.28 5.56 -5.10
N LYS A 63 -0.19 5.73 -5.84
CA LYS A 63 -0.07 6.71 -6.93
C LYS A 63 -1.06 6.49 -8.06
N SER A 64 -1.52 5.26 -8.29
CA SER A 64 -2.59 4.96 -9.27
C SER A 64 -4.00 5.35 -8.76
N GLY A 65 -4.10 5.92 -7.57
CA GLY A 65 -5.34 6.37 -6.94
C GLY A 65 -5.96 5.36 -5.98
N PHE A 66 -5.24 4.29 -5.62
CA PHE A 66 -5.71 3.24 -4.71
C PHE A 66 -7.11 2.70 -5.06
N LYS A 67 -7.34 2.42 -6.34
CA LYS A 67 -8.61 1.93 -6.87
C LYS A 67 -9.01 0.62 -6.22
N VAL A 68 -10.30 0.36 -6.07
CA VAL A 68 -10.83 -0.78 -5.29
C VAL A 68 -10.31 -2.11 -5.83
N GLU A 69 -10.29 -2.25 -7.15
CA GLU A 69 -9.80 -3.39 -7.90
C GLU A 69 -8.30 -3.67 -7.70
N ASP A 70 -7.49 -2.65 -7.42
CA ASP A 70 -6.04 -2.78 -7.24
C ASP A 70 -5.64 -3.18 -5.81
N ARG A 71 -6.60 -3.21 -4.87
CA ARG A 71 -6.35 -3.49 -3.44
C ARG A 71 -6.17 -4.98 -3.20
N ARG A 72 -4.98 -5.50 -3.53
CA ARG A 72 -4.63 -6.94 -3.47
C ARG A 72 -5.09 -7.64 -2.20
N VAL A 73 -4.88 -7.02 -1.04
CA VAL A 73 -5.29 -7.57 0.27
C VAL A 73 -6.81 -7.60 0.41
N ALA A 74 -7.49 -6.47 0.14
CA ALA A 74 -8.93 -6.37 0.27
C ALA A 74 -9.69 -7.24 -0.74
N GLN A 75 -9.17 -7.39 -1.96
CA GLN A 75 -9.75 -8.29 -2.97
C GLN A 75 -9.65 -9.77 -2.59
N SER A 76 -8.68 -10.12 -1.73
CA SER A 76 -8.49 -11.51 -1.27
C SER A 76 -9.30 -11.87 -0.01
N ASN A 77 -10.03 -10.92 0.59
CA ASN A 77 -10.77 -11.13 1.84
C ASN A 77 -12.07 -10.32 1.87
N GLU A 78 -13.21 -11.02 1.92
CA GLU A 78 -14.55 -10.44 1.91
C GLU A 78 -14.81 -9.45 3.06
N LYS A 79 -14.18 -9.62 4.23
CA LYS A 79 -14.28 -8.66 5.35
C LYS A 79 -13.74 -7.29 4.93
N PHE A 80 -12.52 -7.26 4.37
CA PHE A 80 -11.84 -6.02 3.99
C PHE A 80 -12.44 -5.43 2.70
N LYS A 81 -12.93 -6.27 1.78
CA LYS A 81 -13.67 -5.82 0.59
C LYS A 81 -14.87 -4.95 0.95
N LYS A 82 -15.64 -5.34 1.98
CA LYS A 82 -16.79 -4.56 2.47
C LYS A 82 -16.40 -3.20 3.07
N GLN A 83 -15.13 -3.00 3.43
CA GLN A 83 -14.63 -1.74 3.97
C GLN A 83 -14.04 -0.81 2.90
N ALA A 84 -14.28 -1.10 1.61
CA ALA A 84 -13.70 -0.34 0.51
C ALA A 84 -13.95 1.17 0.61
N ALA A 85 -15.15 1.61 1.00
CA ALA A 85 -15.47 3.03 1.17
C ALA A 85 -14.64 3.70 2.27
N LEU A 86 -14.49 3.03 3.42
CA LEU A 86 -13.66 3.51 4.53
C LEU A 86 -12.19 3.61 4.09
N MET A 87 -11.67 2.57 3.43
CA MET A 87 -10.30 2.55 2.90
C MET A 87 -10.06 3.69 1.89
N THR A 88 -11.02 3.99 1.01
CA THR A 88 -10.93 5.14 0.09
C THR A 88 -10.83 6.45 0.84
N SER A 89 -11.65 6.63 1.89
CA SER A 89 -11.61 7.83 2.74
C SER A 89 -10.26 7.98 3.45
N GLN A 90 -9.73 6.90 4.04
CA GLN A 90 -8.42 6.93 4.71
C GLN A 90 -7.30 7.25 3.72
N TYR A 91 -7.33 6.65 2.52
CA TYR A 91 -6.37 6.97 1.47
C TYR A 91 -6.41 8.46 1.10
N ASN A 92 -7.59 9.01 0.84
CA ASN A 92 -7.73 10.41 0.42
C ASN A 92 -7.29 11.41 1.49
N ASN A 93 -7.46 11.09 2.77
CA ASN A 93 -7.17 12.02 3.87
C ASN A 93 -5.76 11.86 4.45
N LEU A 94 -5.20 10.65 4.42
CA LEU A 94 -3.94 10.35 5.11
C LEU A 94 -2.80 9.99 4.16
N ILE A 95 -3.06 9.45 2.98
CA ILE A 95 -2.03 8.87 2.11
C ILE A 95 -1.82 9.68 0.82
N LYS A 96 -2.88 10.22 0.24
CA LYS A 96 -2.81 10.95 -1.02
C LYS A 96 -1.90 12.19 -0.87
N GLY A 97 -0.89 12.31 -1.73
CA GLY A 97 0.17 13.30 -1.66
C GLY A 97 1.40 12.89 -0.84
N HIS A 98 1.36 11.72 -0.20
CA HIS A 98 2.43 11.13 0.63
C HIS A 98 2.60 9.64 0.32
N GLU A 99 2.41 9.23 -0.94
CA GLU A 99 2.26 7.83 -1.31
C GLU A 99 3.55 7.02 -1.08
N ASP A 100 4.71 7.62 -1.34
CA ASP A 100 6.01 6.95 -1.13
C ASP A 100 6.31 6.84 0.37
N GLU A 101 6.07 7.90 1.14
CA GLU A 101 6.34 7.96 2.58
C GLU A 101 5.40 7.04 3.35
N ALA A 102 4.12 6.99 2.99
CA ALA A 102 3.14 6.08 3.61
C ALA A 102 3.50 4.62 3.36
N ALA A 103 3.91 4.27 2.14
CA ALA A 103 4.35 2.93 1.82
C ALA A 103 5.65 2.58 2.56
N ALA A 104 6.64 3.48 2.56
CA ALA A 104 7.89 3.28 3.28
C ALA A 104 7.66 3.09 4.79
N ALA A 105 6.78 3.89 5.40
CA ALA A 105 6.45 3.80 6.81
C ALA A 105 5.77 2.48 7.18
N LEU A 106 4.89 1.94 6.31
CA LEU A 106 4.31 0.61 6.51
C LEU A 106 5.39 -0.48 6.58
N PHE A 107 6.31 -0.50 5.61
CA PHE A 107 7.37 -1.50 5.58
C PHE A 107 8.38 -1.31 6.71
N ALA A 108 8.67 -0.07 7.10
CA ALA A 108 9.50 0.24 8.27
C ALA A 108 8.86 -0.29 9.57
N ALA A 109 7.56 -0.10 9.75
CA ALA A 109 6.81 -0.61 10.89
C ALA A 109 6.78 -2.15 10.94
N VAL A 110 6.58 -2.80 9.78
CA VAL A 110 6.67 -4.27 9.68
C VAL A 110 8.05 -4.76 10.11
N LYS A 111 9.12 -4.12 9.62
CA LYS A 111 10.51 -4.43 10.02
C LYS A 111 10.75 -4.19 11.52
N ALA A 112 10.16 -3.14 12.08
CA ALA A 112 10.25 -2.81 13.51
C ALA A 112 9.36 -3.70 14.40
N GLY A 113 8.48 -4.52 13.81
CA GLY A 113 7.52 -5.35 14.54
C GLY A 113 6.38 -4.57 15.20
N LYS A 114 6.25 -3.27 14.92
CA LYS A 114 5.25 -2.38 15.52
C LYS A 114 4.96 -1.20 14.61
N ILE A 115 3.73 -0.71 14.68
CA ILE A 115 3.31 0.57 14.10
C ILE A 115 3.68 1.69 15.08
#